data_AF-A0A818GUW4-F1
#
_entry.id   AF-A0A818GUW4-F1
#
_cell.length_a   1.000
_cell.length_b   1.000
_cell.length_c   1.000
_cell.angle_alpha   90.00
_cell.angle_beta   90.00
_cell.angle_gamma   90.00
#
_symmetry.space_group_name_H-M   'P 1'
#
loop_
_entity.id
_entity.type
_entity.pdbx_description
1 polymer ?
#
loop_
_entity_poly.entity_id
_entity_poly.type
_entity_poly.pdbx_seq_one_letter_code
_entity_poly.pdbx_strand_id
1 'polypeptide(L)'
;MGRNKSFLLYASSSEQFDRLMDKNIWPIQICSVDYSIDFPSKVPSSYSILALDVPAQWNLLEFELDTKKQYPTIIKVERLYIKGGIPISKVGIDFFIQSRT
;
A
#
# COMPACT_ATOMS: atom_id res chain seq x y z
N MET A 1 -2.55 -26.76 -7.91
CA MET A 1 -2.84 -25.31 -7.84
C MET A 1 -1.84 -24.66 -6.89
N GLY A 2 -0.78 -24.04 -7.42
CA GLY A 2 0.25 -23.40 -6.61
C GLY A 2 -0.26 -22.10 -6.00
N ARG A 3 -0.10 -21.93 -4.68
CA ARG A 3 -0.40 -20.67 -4.00
C ARG A 3 0.56 -19.61 -4.52
N ASN A 4 0.06 -18.60 -5.22
CA ASN A 4 0.84 -17.40 -5.55
C ASN A 4 1.27 -16.74 -4.22
N LYS A 5 2.58 -16.70 -3.98
CA LYS A 5 3.16 -15.98 -2.85
C LYS A 5 3.41 -14.54 -3.31
N SER A 6 2.57 -13.62 -2.89
CA SER A 6 2.77 -12.19 -3.13
C SER A 6 3.67 -11.61 -2.05
N PHE A 7 4.71 -10.87 -2.45
CA PHE A 7 5.57 -10.13 -1.53
C PHE A 7 5.19 -8.65 -1.58
N LEU A 8 5.03 -8.05 -0.40
CA LEU A 8 4.77 -6.63 -0.26
C LEU A 8 6.09 -5.92 0.04
N LEU A 9 6.42 -4.91 -0.77
CA LEU A 9 7.67 -4.17 -0.69
C LEU A 9 7.35 -2.72 -0.33
N TYR A 10 8.08 -2.18 0.64
CA TYR A 10 7.93 -0.80 1.09
C TYR A 10 9.18 -0.02 0.73
N ALA A 11 9.00 1.13 0.08
CA ALA A 11 10.05 2.12 -0.12
C ALA A 11 9.99 3.17 0.99
N SER A 12 11.12 3.49 1.61
CA SER A 12 11.30 4.56 2.60
C SER A 12 11.78 5.88 1.97
N SER A 13 12.10 5.89 0.66
CA SER A 13 12.41 7.10 -0.12
C SER A 13 11.99 6.94 -1.58
N SER A 14 11.88 8.06 -2.30
CA SER A 14 11.64 8.06 -3.75
C SER A 14 12.74 7.33 -4.52
N GLU A 15 14.01 7.52 -4.14
CA GLU A 15 15.15 6.84 -4.76
C GLU A 15 15.09 5.32 -4.55
N GLN A 16 14.63 4.87 -3.38
CA GLN A 16 14.42 3.45 -3.13
C GLN A 16 13.25 2.91 -3.97
N PHE A 17 12.17 3.67 -4.13
CA PHE A 17 11.06 3.30 -5.00
C PHE A 17 11.51 3.12 -6.45
N ASP A 18 12.24 4.09 -7.00
CA ASP A 18 12.75 4.03 -8.37
C ASP A 18 13.66 2.82 -8.58
N ARG A 19 14.52 2.51 -7.60
CA ARG A 19 15.34 1.29 -7.62
C ARG A 19 14.48 0.03 -7.60
N LEU A 20 13.49 -0.08 -6.72
CA LEU A 20 12.61 -1.25 -6.63
C LEU A 20 11.81 -1.48 -7.92
N MET A 21 11.61 -0.44 -8.73
CA MET A 21 10.95 -0.53 -10.03
C MET A 21 11.89 -0.94 -11.19
N ASP A 22 13.21 -0.97 -10.98
CA ASP A 22 14.16 -1.48 -11.97
C ASP A 22 14.15 -3.02 -11.98
N LYS A 23 13.70 -3.60 -13.09
CA LYS A 23 13.59 -5.06 -13.24
C LYS A 23 14.93 -5.78 -13.10
N ASN A 24 16.05 -5.10 -13.40
CA ASN A 24 17.37 -5.70 -13.43
C ASN A 24 17.99 -5.86 -12.04
N ILE A 25 17.48 -5.16 -11.03
CA ILE A 25 18.05 -5.23 -9.67
C ILE A 25 17.53 -6.42 -8.86
N TRP A 26 16.49 -7.11 -9.37
CA TRP A 26 15.88 -8.21 -8.65
C TRP A 26 16.57 -9.54 -8.95
N PRO A 27 16.84 -10.36 -7.93
CA PRO A 27 17.38 -11.69 -8.16
C PRO A 27 16.35 -12.55 -8.91
N ILE A 28 16.82 -13.53 -9.67
CA ILE A 28 15.93 -14.48 -10.36
C ILE A 28 15.40 -15.57 -9.42
N GLN A 29 15.98 -15.70 -8.22
CA GLN A 29 15.63 -16.70 -7.21
C GLN A 29 15.74 -16.12 -5.79
N ILE A 30 14.83 -16.54 -4.91
CA ILE A 30 14.91 -16.28 -3.46
C ILE A 30 14.76 -17.62 -2.73
N CYS A 31 15.72 -17.95 -1.86
CA CYS A 31 15.73 -19.22 -1.12
C CYS A 31 15.59 -20.47 -2.02
N SER A 32 16.25 -20.47 -3.19
CA SER A 32 16.16 -21.53 -4.21
C SER A 32 14.77 -21.75 -4.80
N VAL A 33 13.89 -20.75 -4.69
CA VAL A 33 12.56 -20.76 -5.30
C VAL A 33 12.55 -19.76 -6.44
N ASP A 34 12.22 -20.23 -7.64
CA ASP A 34 11.96 -19.38 -8.80
C ASP A 34 10.71 -18.54 -8.55
N TYR A 35 10.76 -17.28 -8.96
CA TYR A 35 9.62 -16.38 -8.82
C TYR A 35 9.56 -15.41 -10.01
N SER A 36 8.38 -14.86 -10.24
CA SER A 36 8.14 -13.82 -11.23
C SER A 36 7.68 -12.55 -10.52
N ILE A 37 8.29 -11.41 -10.86
CA ILE A 37 7.83 -10.11 -10.36
C ILE A 37 6.89 -9.51 -11.39
N ASP A 38 5.67 -9.23 -10.96
CA ASP A 38 4.74 -8.43 -11.73
C ASP A 38 5.00 -6.96 -11.42
N PHE A 39 5.55 -6.23 -12.41
CA PHE A 39 5.78 -4.80 -12.29
C PHE A 39 4.57 -4.07 -12.85
N PRO A 40 3.93 -3.18 -12.07
CA PRO A 40 2.82 -2.41 -12.58
C PRO A 40 3.30 -1.52 -13.74
N SER A 41 2.79 -1.77 -14.95
CA SER A 41 3.05 -0.93 -16.14
C SER A 41 2.31 0.41 -16.09
N LYS A 42 1.33 0.51 -15.19
CA LYS A 42 0.53 1.69 -14.85
C LYS A 42 0.21 1.61 -13.35
N VAL A 43 0.00 2.75 -12.69
CA VAL A 43 -0.59 2.75 -11.34
C VAL A 43 -1.88 1.92 -11.41
N PRO A 44 -2.03 0.89 -10.58
CA PRO A 44 -3.20 0.02 -10.66
C PRO A 44 -4.47 0.83 -10.41
N SER A 45 -5.57 0.42 -11.05
CA SER A 45 -6.87 1.10 -10.97
C SER A 45 -7.40 1.22 -9.55
N SER A 46 -6.86 0.41 -8.64
CA SER A 46 -6.96 0.59 -7.19
C SER A 46 -5.62 0.28 -6.53
N TYR A 47 -5.30 1.03 -5.47
CA TYR A 47 -4.11 0.80 -4.67
C TYR A 47 -4.35 1.19 -3.21
N SER A 48 -3.55 0.63 -2.32
CA SER A 48 -3.58 0.95 -0.89
C SER A 48 -2.25 1.57 -0.48
N ILE A 49 -2.30 2.60 0.37
CA ILE A 49 -1.11 3.13 1.03
C ILE A 49 -1.23 2.92 2.54
N LEU A 50 -0.09 2.90 3.21
CA LEU A 50 0.00 2.86 4.66
C LEU A 50 0.42 4.24 5.18
N ALA A 51 -0.52 4.96 5.80
CA ALA A 51 -0.21 6.18 6.53
C ALA A 51 0.36 5.80 7.89
N LEU A 52 1.58 6.26 8.16
CA LEU A 52 2.27 6.10 9.43
C LEU A 52 1.95 7.29 10.34
N ASP A 53 2.14 7.09 11.64
CA ASP A 53 2.05 8.10 12.69
C ASP A 53 0.70 8.82 12.81
N VAL A 54 -0.38 8.26 12.25
CA VAL A 54 -1.74 8.74 12.49
C VAL A 54 -2.13 8.38 13.92
N PRO A 55 -2.34 9.33 14.86
CA PRO A 55 -2.55 9.01 16.27
C PRO A 55 -3.71 8.04 16.49
N ALA A 56 -3.53 7.05 17.36
CA ALA A 56 -4.51 5.97 17.57
C ALA A 56 -5.85 6.46 18.12
N GLN A 57 -5.84 7.59 18.83
CA GLN A 57 -7.02 8.25 19.41
C GLN A 57 -7.80 9.12 18.42
N TRP A 58 -7.30 9.34 17.21
CA TRP A 58 -8.02 10.15 16.23
C TRP A 58 -9.30 9.45 15.77
N ASN A 59 -10.36 10.23 15.63
CA ASN A 59 -11.60 9.78 15.02
C ASN A 59 -11.35 9.47 13.55
N LEU A 60 -11.44 8.18 13.19
CA LEU A 60 -11.12 7.73 11.84
C LEU A 60 -12.12 8.24 10.80
N LEU A 61 -13.38 8.47 11.18
CA LEU A 61 -14.40 8.99 10.28
C LEU A 61 -14.10 10.44 9.90
N GLU A 62 -13.76 11.27 10.88
CA GLU A 62 -13.38 12.67 10.63
C GLU A 62 -12.10 12.75 9.79
N PHE A 63 -11.10 11.94 10.13
CA PHE A 63 -9.87 11.83 9.35
C PHE A 63 -10.15 11.39 7.90
N GLU A 64 -11.03 10.42 7.68
CA GLU A 64 -11.44 9.99 6.34
C GLU A 64 -12.13 11.14 5.58
N LEU A 65 -13.08 11.84 6.21
CA LEU A 65 -13.81 12.94 5.60
C LEU A 65 -12.88 14.10 5.21
N ASP A 66 -11.94 14.47 6.09
CA ASP A 66 -10.97 15.53 5.80
C ASP A 66 -9.99 15.13 4.71
N THR A 67 -9.52 13.89 4.72
CA THR A 67 -8.62 13.38 3.68
C THR A 67 -9.33 13.30 2.32
N LYS A 68 -10.61 12.92 2.29
CA LYS A 68 -11.45 12.88 1.08
C LYS A 68 -11.65 14.26 0.42
N LYS A 69 -11.60 15.35 1.19
CA LYS A 69 -11.65 16.72 0.61
C LYS A 69 -10.47 17.00 -0.32
N GLN A 70 -9.30 16.44 -0.01
CA GLN A 70 -8.08 16.60 -0.83
C GLN A 70 -7.92 15.47 -1.85
N TYR A 71 -8.38 14.27 -1.51
CA TYR A 71 -8.25 13.07 -2.33
C TYR A 71 -9.62 12.38 -2.52
N PRO A 72 -10.46 12.85 -3.47
CA PRO A 72 -11.81 12.31 -3.68
C PRO A 72 -11.84 10.83 -4.09
N THR A 73 -10.70 10.30 -4.50
CA THR A 73 -10.48 8.91 -4.92
C THR A 73 -10.37 7.91 -3.76
N ILE A 74 -10.38 8.38 -2.51
CA ILE A 74 -10.34 7.48 -1.35
C ILE A 74 -11.65 6.70 -1.25
N ILE A 75 -11.54 5.37 -1.17
CA ILE A 75 -12.66 4.45 -0.98
C ILE A 75 -12.89 4.25 0.51
N LYS A 76 -11.82 3.93 1.23
CA LYS A 76 -11.85 3.43 2.60
C LYS A 76 -10.60 3.88 3.34
N VAL A 77 -10.79 4.17 4.62
CA VAL A 77 -9.71 4.35 5.59
C VAL A 77 -9.90 3.35 6.72
N GLU A 78 -8.84 2.62 7.08
CA GLU A 78 -8.92 1.56 8.10
C GLU A 78 -7.76 1.65 9.10
N ARG A 79 -8.10 1.65 10.39
CA ARG A 79 -7.14 1.58 11.49
C ARG A 79 -6.52 0.19 11.56
N LEU A 80 -5.21 0.11 11.64
CA LEU A 80 -4.54 -1.16 11.95
C LEU A 80 -4.55 -1.43 13.46
N TYR A 81 -4.63 -2.71 13.81
CA TYR A 81 -4.66 -3.19 15.19
C TYR A 81 -3.59 -4.26 15.40
N ILE A 82 -2.96 -4.26 16.56
CA ILE A 82 -2.15 -5.41 17.01
C ILE A 82 -3.04 -6.46 17.67
N LYS A 83 -2.49 -7.66 17.89
CA LYS A 83 -3.19 -8.77 18.54
C LYS A 83 -3.80 -8.32 19.88
N GLY A 84 -5.10 -8.56 20.05
CA GLY A 84 -5.86 -8.08 21.21
C GLY A 84 -6.68 -6.81 20.95
N GLY A 85 -6.73 -6.31 19.71
CA GLY A 85 -7.62 -5.21 19.33
C GLY A 85 -7.13 -3.83 19.74
N ILE A 86 -5.83 -3.70 20.05
CA ILE A 86 -5.23 -2.40 20.41
C ILE A 86 -4.93 -1.64 19.12
N PRO A 87 -5.52 -0.44 18.90
CA PRO A 87 -5.25 0.36 17.71
C PRO A 87 -3.80 0.86 17.73
N ILE A 88 -3.14 0.86 16.58
CA ILE A 88 -1.80 1.42 16.42
C ILE A 88 -1.81 2.68 15.57
N SER A 89 -0.72 3.44 15.63
CA SER A 89 -0.53 4.67 14.86
C SER A 89 -0.25 4.42 13.38
N LYS A 90 -1.04 3.56 12.75
CA LYS A 90 -0.98 3.22 11.33
C LYS A 90 -2.38 3.05 10.77
N VAL A 91 -2.59 3.57 9.57
CA VAL A 91 -3.88 3.54 8.89
C VAL A 91 -3.67 3.12 7.44
N GLY A 92 -4.42 2.11 6.99
CA GLY A 92 -4.52 1.77 5.57
C GLY A 92 -5.49 2.72 4.89
N ILE A 93 -5.13 3.21 3.71
CA ILE A 93 -5.99 4.09 2.90
C ILE A 93 -6.08 3.48 1.50
N ASP A 94 -7.29 3.16 1.08
CA ASP A 94 -7.58 2.54 -0.21
C ASP A 94 -8.06 3.59 -1.22
N PHE A 95 -7.52 3.54 -2.43
CA PHE A 95 -7.81 4.46 -3.53
C PHE A 95 -8.38 3.72 -4.75
N PHE A 96 -9.17 4.42 -5.55
CA PHE A 96 -9.43 4.08 -6.96
C PHE A 96 -8.90 5.19 -7.88
N ILE A 97 -8.45 4.86 -9.08
CA ILE A 97 -8.16 5.87 -10.09
C ILE A 97 -9.49 6.28 -10.74
N GLN A 98 -9.86 7.56 -10.64
CA GLN A 98 -10.90 8.12 -11.50
C GLN A 98 -10.43 8.03 -12.94
N SER A 99 -11.07 7.16 -13.73
CA SER A 99 -10.94 7.16 -15.18
C SER A 99 -11.36 8.54 -15.68
N ARG A 100 -10.43 9.32 -16.25
CA ARG A 100 -10.80 10.52 -17.01
C ARG A 100 -11.53 10.05 -18.25
N THR A 101 -12.86 10.16 -18.25
CA THR A 101 -13.71 10.15 -19.45
C THR A 101 -13.60 11.47 -20.17
#